data_AF-A0A9D1LYP7-F1
#
_entry.id   AF-A0A9D1LYP7-F1
#
_cell.length_a   1.000
_cell.length_b   1.000
_cell.length_c   1.000
_cell.angle_alpha   90.00
_cell.angle_beta   90.00
_cell.angle_gamma   90.00
#
_symmetry.space_group_name_H-M   'P 1'
#
loop_
_entity.id
_entity.type
_entity.pdbx_description
1 polymer ?
#
loop_
_entity_poly.entity_id
_entity_poly.type
_entity_poly.pdbx_seq_one_letter_code
_entity_poly.pdbx_strand_id
1 'polypeptide(L)' 'ELYHVIEDLNKKEKITVIMVSHDIKCSIGHSTHVLHLQDEGTFFGTVAEYKKSSQAKRFLGGCCDHD' A
#
# COMPACT_ATOMS: atom_id res chain seq x y z
N GLU A 1 -1.01 -15.83 -3.12
CA GLU A 1 -2.46 -16.14 -3.07
C GLU A 1 -3.36 -14.90 -3.01
N LEU A 2 -3.74 -14.35 -1.84
CA LEU A 2 -4.76 -13.27 -1.74
C LEU A 2 -4.47 -12.04 -2.62
N TYR A 3 -3.25 -11.49 -2.53
CA TYR A 3 -2.87 -10.31 -3.31
C TYR A 3 -2.86 -10.55 -4.82
N HIS A 4 -2.57 -11.78 -5.25
CA HIS A 4 -2.57 -12.18 -6.66
C HIS A 4 -4.00 -12.23 -7.21
N VAL A 5 -4.94 -12.78 -6.43
CA VAL A 5 -6.37 -12.77 -6.77
C VAL A 5 -6.90 -11.35 -6.91
N ILE A 6 -6.51 -10.46 -5.99
CA ILE A 6 -6.92 -9.05 -6.02
C ILE A 6 -6.34 -8.31 -7.23
N GLU A 7 -5.08 -8.59 -7.57
CA GLU A 7 -4.45 -8.05 -8.77
C GLU A 7 -5.15 -8.52 -10.06
N ASP A 8 -5.52 -9.79 -10.13
CA ASP A 8 -6.25 -10.35 -11.26
C ASP A 8 -7.63 -9.70 -11.41
N LEU A 9 -8.39 -9.54 -10.31
CA LEU A 9 -9.67 -8.83 -10.33
C LEU A 9 -9.52 -7.38 -10.81
N ASN A 10 -8.45 -6.69 -10.39
CA ASN A 10 -8.23 -5.32 -10.80
C ASN A 10 -7.77 -5.18 -12.26
N LYS A 11 -6.82 -6.01 -12.69
CA LYS A 11 -6.17 -5.89 -14.00
C LYS A 11 -6.93 -6.58 -15.13
N LYS A 12 -7.42 -7.81 -14.87
CA LYS A 12 -8.11 -8.66 -15.85
C LYS A 12 -9.60 -8.34 -15.90
N GLU A 13 -10.26 -8.31 -14.74
CA GLU A 13 -11.73 -8.11 -14.67
C GLU A 13 -12.13 -6.62 -14.61
N LYS A 14 -11.16 -5.69 -14.52
CA LYS A 14 -11.38 -4.23 -14.41
C LYS A 14 -12.25 -3.81 -13.21
N ILE A 15 -12.24 -4.61 -12.15
CA ILE A 15 -13.00 -4.33 -10.93
C ILE A 15 -12.18 -3.38 -10.04
N THR A 16 -12.82 -2.32 -9.55
CA THR A 16 -12.22 -1.46 -8.52
C THR A 16 -12.25 -2.19 -7.18
N VAL A 17 -11.07 -2.39 -6.58
CA VAL A 17 -10.93 -3.04 -5.28
C VAL A 17 -10.41 -2.02 -4.27
N ILE A 18 -11.11 -1.89 -3.14
CA ILE A 18 -10.67 -1.09 -2.01
C ILE A 18 -10.20 -2.06 -0.93
N MET A 19 -8.91 -2.02 -0.60
CA MET A 19 -8.31 -2.86 0.43
C MET A 19 -8.04 -2.01 1.69
N VAL A 20 -8.50 -2.49 2.83
CA VAL A 20 -8.18 -1.92 4.16
C VAL A 20 -7.35 -2.95 4.91
N SER A 21 -6.08 -2.63 5.17
CA SER A 21 -5.16 -3.50 5.90
C SER A 21 -4.10 -2.68 6.62
N HIS A 22 -3.54 -3.25 7.69
CA HIS A 22 -2.32 -2.73 8.33
C HIS A 22 -1.05 -3.23 7.62
N ASP A 23 -1.15 -4.26 6.77
CA ASP A 23 -0.03 -4.76 5.97
C ASP A 23 0.16 -3.90 4.71
N ILE A 24 0.93 -2.83 4.93
CA ILE A 24 1.29 -1.87 3.90
C ILE A 24 2.31 -2.47 2.91
N LYS A 25 3.16 -3.41 3.34
CA LYS A 25 4.25 -3.95 2.52
C LYS A 25 3.69 -4.78 1.36
N CYS A 26 2.78 -5.70 1.66
CA CYS A 26 2.18 -6.53 0.62
C CYS A 26 1.13 -5.77 -0.22
N SER A 27 0.37 -4.83 0.37
CA SER A 27 -0.64 -4.07 -0.37
C SER A 27 -0.04 -3.12 -1.43
N ILE A 28 1.11 -2.52 -1.14
CA ILE A 28 1.81 -1.61 -2.07
C ILE A 28 2.23 -2.28 -3.37
N GLY A 29 2.56 -3.58 -3.34
CA GLY A 29 3.00 -4.30 -4.54
C GLY A 29 1.91 -4.39 -5.63
N HIS A 30 0.64 -4.38 -5.22
CA HIS A 30 -0.51 -4.67 -6.07
C HIS A 30 -1.49 -3.48 -6.18
N SER A 31 -1.26 -2.41 -5.41
CA SER A 31 -2.12 -1.21 -5.41
C SER A 31 -1.66 -0.19 -6.45
N THR A 32 -2.60 0.61 -6.96
CA THR A 32 -2.29 1.77 -7.82
C THR A 32 -2.24 3.07 -7.02
N HIS A 33 -3.15 3.21 -6.05
CA HIS A 33 -3.28 4.35 -5.17
C HIS A 33 -3.31 3.90 -3.71
N VAL A 34 -2.86 4.78 -2.81
CA VAL A 34 -2.81 4.55 -1.37
C VAL A 34 -3.48 5.73 -0.67
N LEU A 35 -4.44 5.42 0.19
CA LEU A 35 -4.97 6.33 1.20
C LEU A 35 -4.41 5.91 2.55
N HIS A 36 -3.60 6.77 3.15
CA HIS A 36 -3.05 6.58 4.48
C HIS A 36 -3.73 7.58 5.41
N LEU A 37 -4.40 7.09 6.45
CA LEU A 37 -5.06 7.91 7.46
C LEU A 37 -4.35 7.70 8.81
N GLN A 38 -3.79 8.76 9.39
CA GLN A 38 -3.27 8.78 10.76
C GLN A 38 -3.59 10.12 11.43
N ASP A 39 -3.59 10.15 12.76
CA ASP A 39 -3.86 11.36 13.56
C ASP A 39 -2.90 12.52 13.21
N GLU A 40 -1.62 12.22 12.94
CA GLU A 40 -0.61 13.23 12.59
C GLU A 40 -0.54 13.54 11.08
N GLY A 41 -1.54 13.14 10.27
CA GLY A 41 -1.66 13.57 8.87
C GLY A 41 -2.19 12.51 7.90
N THR A 42 -2.94 12.95 6.89
CA THR A 42 -3.50 12.07 5.84
C THR A 42 -2.69 12.17 4.54
N PHE A 43 -2.46 11.05 3.87
CA PHE A 43 -1.86 11.01 2.53
C PHE A 43 -2.79 10.31 1.55
N PHE A 44 -2.98 10.89 0.37
CA PHE A 44 -3.61 10.22 -0.76
C PHE A 44 -2.79 10.46 -2.01
N GLY A 45 -2.47 9.39 -2.74
CA GLY A 45 -1.71 9.50 -3.97
C GLY A 45 -1.39 8.13 -4.56
N THR A 46 -0.57 8.12 -5.61
CA THR A 46 -0.10 6.87 -6.22
C THR A 46 0.84 6.13 -5.28
N VAL A 47 1.00 4.83 -5.51
CA VAL A 47 2.01 4.03 -4.79
C VAL A 47 3.42 4.61 -4.96
N ALA A 48 3.75 5.16 -6.13
CA ALA A 48 5.07 5.75 -6.39
C ALA A 48 5.32 7.01 -5.55
N GLU A 49 4.30 7.86 -5.40
CA GLU A 49 4.36 9.03 -4.52
C GLU A 49 4.37 8.62 -3.05
N TYR A 50 3.57 7.61 -2.68
CA TYR A 50 3.56 7.07 -1.33
C TYR A 50 4.95 6.60 -0.94
N LYS A 51 5.62 5.76 -1.74
CA LYS A 51 6.99 5.28 -1.47
C LYS A 51 8.03 6.38 -1.24
N LYS A 52 7.83 7.58 -1.81
CA LYS A 52 8.72 8.73 -1.62
C LYS A 52 8.36 9.57 -0.38
N SER A 53 7.14 9.42 0.15
CA SER A 53 6.67 10.15 1.31
C SER A 53 7.42 9.77 2.60
N SER A 54 7.50 10.71 3.55
CA SER A 54 7.98 10.46 4.91
C SER A 54 7.16 9.40 5.63
N GLN A 55 5.85 9.33 5.35
CA GLN A 55 4.91 8.37 5.93
C GLN A 55 5.28 6.93 5.57
N ALA A 56 5.53 6.70 4.28
CA ALA A 56 6.03 5.42 3.80
C ALA A 56 7.36 5.04 4.44
N LYS A 57 8.31 5.97 4.59
CA LYS A 57 9.59 5.67 5.27
C LYS A 57 9.38 5.19 6.71
N ARG A 58 8.42 5.78 7.44
CA ARG A 58 8.11 5.36 8.82
C ARG A 58 7.48 3.97 8.90
N PHE A 59 6.61 3.62 7.95
CA PHE A 59 5.89 2.32 7.94
C PHE A 59 6.61 1.20 7.17
N LEU A 60 7.40 1.52 6.14
CA LEU A 60 8.21 0.56 5.39
C LEU A 60 9.61 0.38 6.01
N GLY A 61 10.13 1.40 6.71
CA GLY A 61 11.47 1.42 7.31
C GLY A 61 11.56 0.81 8.71
N GLY A 62 10.51 0.20 9.24
CA GLY A 62 10.53 -0.49 10.54
C GLY A 62 11.33 -1.81 10.57
N CYS A 63 12.00 -2.19 9.48
CA CYS A 63 13.03 -3.23 9.52
C CYS A 63 14.38 -2.58 9.81
N CYS A 64 14.59 -2.14 11.05
CA CYS A 64 15.92 -2.25 11.63
C CYS A 64 16.12 -3.74 11.91
N ASP A 65 17.04 -4.33 11.16
CA ASP A 65 18.00 -5.35 11.58
C ASP A 65 17.46 -6.40 12.59
N HIS A 66 17.16 -7.58 12.07
CA HIS A 66 17.39 -8.80 12.84
C HIS A 66 18.46 -9.58 12.09
N ASP A 67 19.56 -9.82 12.81
CA ASP A 67 20.76 -10.57 12.41
C ASP A 67 20.46 -11.95 11.79
#